data_AF-A0A7J2HUK3-F1
#
_entry.id   AF-A0A7J2HUK3-F1
#
_cell.length_a   1.000
_cell.length_b   1.000
_cell.length_c   1.000
_cell.angle_alpha   90.00
_cell.angle_beta   90.00
_cell.angle_gamma   90.00
#
_symmetry.space_group_name_H-M   'P 1'
#
loop_
_entity.id
_entity.type
_entity.pdbx_description
1 polymer ?
#
loop_
_entity_poly.entity_id
_entity_poly.type
_entity_poly.pdbx_seq_one_letter_code
_entity_poly.pdbx_strand_id
1 'polypeptide(L)'
;MSALASKRFSDELSSLLGRRVRVSLSSGAAFEGTVIALNPSDYSLWLSEARREGELYDRVFVSGRSIEYLMVLEAGPDLSKLAERLNRVFPNMVRYVKEADVILVMDRIRVTRDGVVEGSGPAAERVKKIYEEWISEEMGRR
;
A
#
# COMPACT_ATOMS: atom_id res chain seq x y z
N MET A 1 1.52 -25.44 5.36
CA MET A 1 1.19 -24.45 4.30
C MET A 1 2.24 -24.54 3.21
N SER A 2 1.87 -24.33 1.94
CA SER A 2 2.89 -24.22 0.88
C SER A 2 3.73 -22.96 1.11
N ALA A 3 5.03 -23.02 0.80
CA ALA A 3 5.93 -21.87 0.97
C ALA A 3 5.44 -20.62 0.21
N LEU A 4 4.80 -20.82 -0.94
CA LEU A 4 4.22 -19.76 -1.75
C LEU A 4 3.05 -19.05 -1.06
N ALA A 5 2.15 -19.80 -0.40
CA ALA A 5 1.02 -19.24 0.32
C ALA A 5 1.47 -18.44 1.55
N SER A 6 2.47 -18.94 2.29
CA SER A 6 3.05 -18.22 3.43
C SER A 6 3.72 -16.92 3.01
N LYS A 7 4.48 -16.93 1.91
CA LYS A 7 5.10 -15.72 1.37
C LYS A 7 4.05 -14.67 0.98
N ARG A 8 3.05 -15.07 0.18
CA ARG A 8 1.98 -14.16 -0.25
C ARG A 8 1.24 -13.54 0.94
N PHE A 9 0.98 -14.33 1.97
CA PHE A 9 0.35 -13.83 3.19
C PHE A 9 1.21 -12.76 3.89
N SER A 10 2.51 -13.00 4.06
CA SER A 10 3.42 -12.02 4.65
C SER A 10 3.53 -10.72 3.83
N ASP A 11 3.55 -10.84 2.50
CA ASP A 11 3.60 -9.70 1.58
C ASP A 11 2.30 -8.87 1.70
N GLU A 12 1.13 -9.51 1.70
CA GLU A 12 -0.16 -8.83 1.86
C GLU A 12 -0.29 -8.15 3.23
N LEU A 13 0.14 -8.81 4.30
CA LEU A 13 0.12 -8.23 5.64
C LEU A 13 1.03 -6.99 5.71
N SER A 14 2.23 -7.08 5.15
CA SER A 14 3.18 -5.96 5.06
C SER A 14 2.61 -4.77 4.27
N SER A 15 1.83 -5.06 3.22
CA SER A 15 1.19 -4.03 2.38
C SER A 15 0.15 -3.18 3.12
N LEU A 16 -0.28 -3.59 4.32
CA LEU A 16 -1.20 -2.80 5.14
C LEU A 16 -0.54 -1.57 5.75
N LEU A 17 0.79 -1.55 5.89
CA LEU A 17 1.52 -0.39 6.41
C LEU A 17 1.20 0.86 5.57
N GLY A 18 0.92 1.97 6.25
CA GLY A 18 0.53 3.23 5.64
C GLY A 18 -0.89 3.27 5.06
N ARG A 19 -1.64 2.16 5.09
CA ARG A 19 -3.02 2.13 4.58
C ARG A 19 -4.02 2.47 5.69
N ARG A 20 -5.06 3.21 5.31
CA ARG A 20 -6.21 3.46 6.17
C ARG A 20 -7.11 2.23 6.23
N VAL A 21 -7.36 1.71 7.42
CA VAL A 21 -8.14 0.50 7.67
C VAL A 21 -9.25 0.76 8.70
N ARG A 22 -10.29 -0.07 8.67
CA ARG A 22 -11.23 -0.26 9.77
C ARG A 22 -10.95 -1.60 10.43
N VAL A 23 -10.58 -1.58 11.70
CA VAL A 23 -10.35 -2.77 12.53
C VAL A 23 -11.58 -3.01 13.36
N SER A 24 -12.16 -4.20 13.24
CA SER A 24 -13.31 -4.61 14.05
C SER A 24 -12.82 -5.58 15.13
N LEU A 25 -13.19 -5.30 16.37
CA LEU A 25 -12.83 -6.11 17.52
C LEU A 25 -13.95 -7.09 17.85
N SER A 26 -13.57 -8.23 18.43
CA SER A 26 -14.48 -9.23 18.99
C SER A 26 -15.44 -8.69 20.07
N SER A 27 -15.16 -7.50 20.63
CA SER A 27 -16.07 -6.80 21.54
C SER A 27 -17.20 -6.05 20.84
N GLY A 28 -17.21 -5.99 19.51
CA GLY A 28 -18.11 -5.17 18.69
C GLY A 28 -17.63 -3.73 18.47
N ALA A 29 -16.54 -3.30 19.14
CA ALA A 29 -15.94 -1.99 18.90
C ALA A 29 -15.17 -1.96 17.58
N ALA A 30 -15.10 -0.79 16.94
CA ALA A 30 -14.32 -0.60 15.72
C ALA A 30 -13.47 0.67 15.78
N PHE A 31 -12.28 0.58 15.20
CA PHE A 31 -11.37 1.71 15.02
C PHE A 31 -11.10 1.93 13.55
N GLU A 32 -11.07 3.18 13.11
CA GLU A 32 -10.58 3.56 11.78
C GLU A 32 -9.30 4.36 11.89
N GLY A 33 -8.25 3.99 11.19
CA GLY A 33 -7.01 4.75 11.23
C GLY A 33 -5.98 4.23 10.24
N THR A 34 -4.81 4.84 10.23
CA THR A 34 -3.70 4.44 9.35
C THR A 34 -2.79 3.46 10.07
N VAL A 35 -2.49 2.31 9.46
CA VAL A 35 -1.59 1.32 10.08
C VAL A 35 -0.16 1.84 10.06
N ILE A 36 0.44 2.03 11.23
CA ILE A 36 1.84 2.50 11.38
C ILE A 36 2.79 1.38 11.79
N ALA A 37 2.28 0.30 12.37
CA ALA A 37 3.06 -0.87 12.74
C ALA A 37 2.16 -2.10 12.75
N LEU A 38 2.78 -3.26 12.48
CA LEU A 38 2.14 -4.56 12.58
C LEU A 38 3.15 -5.59 13.08
N ASN A 39 2.67 -6.58 13.84
CA ASN A 39 3.45 -7.72 14.27
C ASN A 39 2.91 -8.98 13.59
N PRO A 40 3.65 -9.58 12.65
CA PRO A 40 3.19 -10.79 11.94
C PRO A 40 3.03 -12.02 12.84
N SER A 41 3.65 -12.03 14.03
CA SER A 41 3.62 -13.19 14.93
C SER A 41 2.29 -13.34 15.67
N ASP A 42 1.65 -12.23 16.02
CA ASP A 42 0.41 -12.21 16.81
C ASP A 42 -0.72 -11.37 16.18
N TYR A 43 -0.48 -10.79 15.00
CA TYR A 43 -1.39 -9.90 14.27
C TYR A 43 -1.77 -8.61 15.01
N SER A 44 -1.02 -8.22 16.04
CA SER A 44 -1.19 -6.90 16.64
C SER A 44 -0.83 -5.80 15.65
N LEU A 45 -1.55 -4.70 15.71
CA LEU A 45 -1.33 -3.56 14.83
C LEU A 45 -1.56 -2.25 15.57
N TRP A 46 -0.84 -1.23 15.16
CA TRP A 46 -0.94 0.11 15.73
C TRP A 46 -1.48 1.05 14.67
N LEU A 47 -2.43 1.88 15.07
CA LEU A 47 -3.08 2.88 14.22
C LEU A 47 -2.63 4.27 14.64
N SER A 48 -2.39 5.15 13.69
CA SER A 48 -2.34 6.61 13.88
C SER A 48 -3.63 7.27 13.43
N GLU A 49 -3.90 8.47 13.98
CA GLU A 49 -5.10 9.26 13.66
C GLU A 49 -6.40 8.43 13.77
N ALA A 50 -6.43 7.57 14.78
CA ALA A 50 -7.46 6.57 14.93
C ALA A 50 -8.77 7.22 15.40
N ARG A 51 -9.88 6.82 14.81
CA ARG A 51 -11.23 7.27 15.15
C ARG A 51 -12.04 6.13 15.69
N ARG A 52 -12.78 6.39 16.76
CA ARG A 52 -13.79 5.49 17.31
C ARG A 52 -15.00 6.31 17.72
N GLU A 53 -16.17 6.00 17.16
CA GLU A 53 -17.44 6.61 17.55
C GLU A 53 -17.41 8.16 17.56
N GLY A 54 -16.60 8.76 16.68
CA GLY A 54 -16.44 10.22 16.58
C GLY A 54 -15.28 10.81 17.39
N GLU A 55 -14.70 10.06 18.33
CA GLU A 55 -13.52 10.46 19.08
C GLU A 55 -12.23 10.18 18.29
N LEU A 56 -11.29 11.14 18.34
CA LEU A 56 -9.99 11.04 17.70
C LEU A 56 -8.90 10.72 18.72
N TYR A 57 -8.07 9.74 18.39
CA TYR A 57 -6.94 9.30 19.17
C TYR A 57 -5.68 9.42 18.32
N ASP A 58 -4.62 10.04 18.84
CA ASP A 58 -3.33 10.14 18.13
C ASP A 58 -2.80 8.76 17.75
N ARG A 59 -2.88 7.80 18.70
CA ARG A 59 -2.48 6.41 18.51
C ARG A 59 -3.41 5.44 19.22
N VAL A 60 -3.63 4.29 18.58
CA VAL A 60 -4.33 3.14 19.18
C VAL A 60 -3.51 1.87 18.95
N PHE A 61 -3.28 1.13 20.03
CA PHE A 61 -2.53 -0.13 20.04
C PHE A 61 -3.52 -1.27 20.15
N VAL A 62 -3.67 -2.07 19.08
CA VAL A 62 -4.65 -3.14 19.03
C VAL A 62 -3.97 -4.49 19.18
N SER A 63 -4.40 -5.26 20.18
CA SER A 63 -3.95 -6.65 20.34
C SER A 63 -4.54 -7.51 19.22
N GLY A 64 -3.71 -8.28 18.52
CA GLY A 64 -4.19 -9.11 17.42
C GLY A 64 -5.21 -10.17 17.85
N ARG A 65 -5.13 -10.66 19.10
CA ARG A 65 -6.14 -11.57 19.68
C ARG A 65 -7.54 -10.95 19.78
N SER A 66 -7.63 -9.63 19.87
CA SER A 66 -8.92 -8.92 19.95
C SER A 66 -9.52 -8.63 18.58
N ILE A 67 -8.72 -8.69 17.50
CA ILE A 67 -9.15 -8.40 16.13
C ILE A 67 -10.00 -9.56 15.61
N GLU A 68 -11.21 -9.24 15.19
CA GLU A 68 -12.09 -10.19 14.50
C GLU A 68 -11.82 -10.18 12.99
N TYR A 69 -11.76 -8.98 12.41
CA TYR A 69 -11.39 -8.74 11.02
C TYR A 69 -10.93 -7.29 10.81
N LEU A 70 -10.28 -7.05 9.67
CA LEU A 70 -9.93 -5.71 9.22
C LEU A 70 -10.38 -5.50 7.76
N MET A 71 -10.79 -4.27 7.45
CA MET A 71 -11.14 -3.85 6.10
C MET A 71 -10.23 -2.70 5.70
N VAL A 72 -9.71 -2.73 4.48
CA VAL A 72 -8.94 -1.59 3.98
C VAL A 72 -9.88 -0.56 3.38
N LEU A 73 -9.89 0.65 3.96
CA LEU A 73 -10.80 1.72 3.57
C LEU A 73 -10.29 2.50 2.35
N GLU A 74 -8.97 2.57 2.19
CA GLU A 74 -8.36 3.18 1.02
C GLU A 74 -7.81 2.09 0.11
N ALA A 75 -8.45 1.89 -1.04
CA ALA A 75 -7.75 1.31 -2.18
C ALA A 75 -6.51 2.19 -2.39
N GLY A 76 -5.30 1.61 -2.26
CA GLY A 76 -4.07 2.34 -2.53
C GLY A 76 -4.11 2.99 -3.91
N PRO A 77 -3.20 3.92 -4.22
CA PRO A 77 -3.23 4.62 -5.48
C PRO A 77 -3.20 3.59 -6.63
N ASP A 78 -4.07 3.81 -7.62
CA ASP A 78 -4.32 2.84 -8.67
C ASP A 78 -3.15 2.82 -9.66
N LEU A 79 -2.23 1.86 -9.50
CA LEU A 79 -1.06 1.73 -10.34
C LEU A 79 -1.40 1.56 -11.84
N SER A 80 -2.62 1.17 -12.20
CA SER A 80 -3.02 1.13 -13.61
C SER A 80 -3.01 2.53 -14.24
N LYS A 81 -3.42 3.57 -13.50
CA LYS A 81 -3.36 4.97 -13.95
C LYS A 81 -1.91 5.45 -14.12
N LEU A 82 -1.02 5.04 -13.21
CA LEU A 82 0.40 5.32 -13.34
C LEU A 82 0.99 4.61 -14.57
N ALA A 83 0.63 3.35 -14.80
CA ALA A 83 1.07 2.60 -15.98
C ALA A 83 0.63 3.27 -17.29
N GLU A 84 -0.61 3.76 -17.36
CA GLU A 84 -1.09 4.54 -18.50
C GLU A 84 -0.29 5.83 -18.72
N ARG A 85 -0.02 6.59 -17.65
CA ARG A 85 0.78 7.83 -17.71
C ARG A 85 2.20 7.54 -18.18
N LEU A 86 2.83 6.48 -17.65
CA LEU A 86 4.15 6.03 -18.07
C LEU A 86 4.15 5.59 -19.55
N ASN A 87 3.12 4.87 -20.00
CA ASN A 87 3.04 4.40 -21.39
C ASN A 87 2.89 5.56 -22.40
N ARG A 88 2.31 6.69 -22.01
CA ARG A 88 2.30 7.91 -22.85
C ARG A 88 3.71 8.49 -23.07
N VAL A 89 4.62 8.30 -22.11
CA VAL A 89 6.01 8.81 -22.17
C VAL A 89 6.97 7.76 -22.73
N PHE A 90 6.72 6.48 -22.46
CA PHE A 90 7.51 5.33 -22.93
C PHE A 90 6.62 4.36 -23.72
N PRO A 91 6.20 4.71 -24.96
CA PRO A 91 5.24 3.91 -25.71
C PRO A 91 5.71 2.48 -25.96
N ASN A 92 4.82 1.51 -25.70
CA ASN A 92 5.07 0.06 -25.87
C ASN A 92 6.22 -0.50 -25.02
N MET A 93 6.73 0.27 -24.06
CA MET A 93 7.80 -0.13 -23.15
C MET A 93 7.32 -0.27 -21.70
N VAL A 94 6.01 -0.23 -21.47
CA VAL A 94 5.43 -0.31 -20.12
C VAL A 94 4.56 -1.55 -20.00
N ARG A 95 4.84 -2.37 -18.99
CA ARG A 95 4.06 -3.55 -18.64
C ARG A 95 3.66 -3.51 -17.17
N TYR A 96 2.37 -3.57 -16.89
CA TYR A 96 1.86 -3.68 -15.54
C TYR A 96 1.58 -5.14 -15.17
N VAL A 97 2.31 -5.67 -14.20
CA VAL A 97 2.15 -7.01 -13.64
C VAL A 97 1.22 -6.90 -12.43
N LYS A 98 -0.09 -7.07 -12.67
CA LYS A 98 -1.14 -6.85 -11.66
C LYS A 98 -0.98 -7.74 -10.43
N GLU A 99 -0.55 -8.98 -10.62
CA GLU A 99 -0.39 -9.97 -9.55
C GLU A 99 0.73 -9.60 -8.57
N ALA A 100 1.69 -8.80 -9.03
CA ALA A 100 2.84 -8.36 -8.23
C ALA A 100 2.77 -6.87 -7.87
N ASP A 101 1.73 -6.14 -8.31
CA ASP A 101 1.60 -4.69 -8.17
C ASP A 101 2.87 -3.93 -8.63
N VAL A 102 3.48 -4.40 -9.74
CA VAL A 102 4.74 -3.86 -10.29
C VAL A 102 4.54 -3.40 -11.73
N ILE A 103 5.00 -2.18 -12.02
CA ILE A 103 5.14 -1.67 -13.39
C ILE A 103 6.59 -1.85 -13.83
N LEU A 104 6.79 -2.52 -14.94
CA LEU A 104 8.07 -2.66 -15.62
C LEU A 104 8.13 -1.63 -16.76
N VAL A 105 9.14 -0.77 -16.73
CA VAL A 105 9.46 0.16 -17.81
C VAL A 105 10.77 -0.28 -18.48
N MET A 106 10.74 -0.46 -19.80
CA MET A 106 11.86 -0.94 -20.62
C MET A 106 12.46 -2.27 -20.14
N ASP A 107 11.66 -3.11 -19.46
CA ASP A 107 12.07 -4.36 -18.80
C ASP A 107 13.28 -4.25 -17.84
N ARG A 108 13.60 -3.02 -17.39
CA ARG A 108 14.79 -2.74 -16.56
C ARG A 108 14.51 -1.83 -15.37
N ILE A 109 13.43 -1.06 -15.42
CA ILE A 109 13.03 -0.16 -14.35
C ILE A 109 11.77 -0.73 -13.71
N ARG A 110 11.79 -0.91 -12.39
CA ARG A 110 10.65 -1.41 -11.62
C ARG A 110 10.06 -0.31 -10.77
N VAL A 111 8.76 -0.12 -10.91
CA VAL A 111 7.99 0.84 -10.13
C VAL A 111 6.92 0.09 -9.36
N THR A 112 6.79 0.42 -8.09
CA THR A 112 5.80 -0.12 -7.16
C THR A 112 5.04 1.03 -6.50
N ARG A 113 4.16 0.72 -5.56
CA ARG A 113 3.51 1.72 -4.70
C ARG A 113 4.46 2.54 -3.84
N ASP A 114 5.66 2.05 -3.60
CA ASP A 114 6.69 2.75 -2.81
C ASP A 114 7.61 3.60 -3.70
N GLY A 115 7.39 3.58 -5.02
CA GLY A 115 8.20 4.30 -6.01
C GLY A 115 9.07 3.39 -6.86
N VAL A 116 10.15 3.96 -7.41
CA VAL A 116 11.10 3.24 -8.27
C VAL A 116 12.06 2.43 -7.39
N VAL A 117 11.98 1.10 -7.48
CA VAL A 117 12.74 0.17 -6.63
C VAL A 117 13.98 -0.40 -7.32
N GLU A 118 13.97 -0.45 -8.66
CA GLU A 118 15.11 -0.90 -9.47
C GLU A 118 15.21 -0.04 -10.73
N GLY A 119 16.44 0.24 -11.18
CA GLY A 119 16.74 1.02 -12.39
C GLY A 119 17.63 2.23 -12.11
N SER A 120 18.46 2.60 -13.08
CA SER A 120 19.36 3.76 -13.00
C SER A 120 19.51 4.46 -14.35
N GLY A 121 20.08 5.66 -14.34
CA GLY A 121 20.30 6.49 -15.53
C GLY A 121 19.11 7.40 -15.89
N PRO A 122 19.19 8.11 -17.03
CA PRO A 122 18.25 9.18 -17.36
C PRO A 122 16.78 8.72 -17.48
N ALA A 123 16.55 7.51 -17.97
CA ALA A 123 15.22 6.93 -18.08
C ALA A 123 14.59 6.67 -16.70
N ALA A 124 15.36 6.10 -15.76
CA ALA A 124 14.90 5.84 -14.40
C ALA A 124 14.58 7.15 -13.66
N GLU A 125 15.42 8.18 -13.84
CA GLU A 125 15.18 9.51 -13.27
C GLU A 125 13.89 10.15 -13.84
N ARG A 126 13.63 9.94 -15.13
CA ARG A 126 12.39 10.41 -15.76
C ARG A 126 11.16 9.67 -15.21
N VAL A 127 11.23 8.34 -15.03
CA VAL A 127 10.16 7.54 -14.42
C VAL A 127 9.90 7.98 -12.98
N LYS A 128 10.97 8.22 -12.20
CA LYS A 128 10.89 8.71 -10.81
C LYS A 128 10.14 10.03 -10.72
N LYS A 129 10.47 11.01 -11.57
CA LYS A 129 9.74 12.29 -11.62
C LYS A 129 8.26 12.13 -11.95
N ILE A 130 7.91 11.26 -12.90
CA ILE A 130 6.51 10.98 -13.25
C ILE A 130 5.76 10.36 -12.07
N TYR A 131 6.41 9.44 -11.35
CA TYR A 131 5.86 8.84 -10.13
C TYR A 131 5.63 9.89 -9.04
N GLU A 132 6.60 10.74 -8.77
CA GLU A 132 6.52 11.80 -7.75
C GLU A 132 5.41 12.81 -8.06
N GLU A 133 5.28 13.23 -9.31
CA GLU A 133 4.18 14.09 -9.76
C GLU A 133 2.83 13.39 -9.57
N TRP A 134 2.71 12.13 -10.01
CA TRP A 134 1.47 11.37 -9.94
C TRP A 134 1.03 11.11 -8.50
N ILE A 135 1.95 10.71 -7.61
CA ILE A 135 1.61 10.43 -6.22
C ILE A 135 1.21 11.71 -5.48
N SER A 136 1.85 12.84 -5.79
CA SER A 136 1.46 14.15 -5.26
C SER A 136 0.04 14.54 -5.69
N GLU A 137 -0.31 14.32 -6.97
CA GLU A 137 -1.67 14.54 -7.47
C GLU A 137 -2.71 13.60 -6.82
N GLU A 138 -2.39 12.32 -6.64
CA GLU A 138 -3.30 11.36 -6.02
C GLU A 138 -3.49 11.62 -4.52
N MET A 139 -2.46 12.07 -3.81
CA MET A 139 -2.54 12.47 -2.40
C MET A 139 -3.28 13.81 -2.22
N GLY A 140 -3.13 14.76 -3.14
CA GLY A 140 -3.84 16.05 -3.09
C GLY A 140 -5.32 15.97 -3.50
N ARG A 141 -5.76 14.86 -4.09
CA ARG A 141 -7.17 14.57 -4.42
C ARG A 141 -7.93 13.85 -3.30
N ARG A 142 -7.26 13.45 -2.22
CA ARG A 142 -7.85 12.81 -1.03
C ARG A 142 -8.14 13.86 0.03
#